data_AF-A0A563D5X6-F1
#
_entry.id   AF-A0A563D5X6-F1
#
_cell.length_a   1.000
_cell.length_b   1.000
_cell.length_c   1.000
_cell.angle_alpha   90.00
_cell.angle_beta   90.00
_cell.angle_gamma   90.00
#
_symmetry.space_group_name_H-M   'P 1'
#
loop_
_entity.id
_entity.type
_entity.pdbx_description
1 polymer ?
#
loop_
_entity_poly.entity_id
_entity_poly.type
_entity_poly.pdbx_seq_one_letter_code
_entity_poly.pdbx_strand_id
1 'polypeptide(L)'
;IKNGAGNAILIKPNQIGSLTETIDAVLMAKKANWRTIISHRSGETEDTSIAHIAVGLGAGQIKTGSLSRTDRIAKYNELMRIAELNPNLKLAHPFRG
;
A
#
# COMPACT_ATOMS: atom_id res chain seq x y z
N ILE A 1 9.38 -16.15 -1.36
CA ILE A 1 10.72 -15.70 -1.84
C ILE A 1 11.59 -16.90 -2.24
N LYS A 2 12.02 -17.78 -1.32
CA LYS A 2 12.94 -18.90 -1.60
C LYS A 2 12.57 -19.77 -2.81
N ASN A 3 11.27 -20.03 -3.03
CA ASN A 3 10.80 -20.89 -4.11
C ASN A 3 10.53 -20.16 -5.44
N GLY A 4 10.85 -18.85 -5.55
CA GLY A 4 10.58 -18.08 -6.78
C GLY A 4 9.10 -17.98 -7.17
N ALA A 5 8.16 -18.22 -6.24
CA ALA A 5 6.72 -18.33 -6.53
C ALA A 5 6.01 -17.03 -6.96
N GLY A 6 6.74 -15.92 -7.13
CA GLY A 6 6.17 -14.62 -7.48
C GLY A 6 7.21 -13.51 -7.49
N ASN A 7 6.74 -12.29 -7.74
CA ASN A 7 7.57 -11.07 -7.82
C ASN A 7 6.92 -9.86 -7.14
N ALA A 8 5.77 -10.08 -6.49
CA ALA A 8 5.01 -9.06 -5.79
C ALA A 8 4.19 -9.69 -4.65
N ILE A 9 3.92 -8.91 -3.62
CA ILE A 9 3.10 -9.32 -2.48
C ILE A 9 2.02 -8.27 -2.18
N LEU A 10 0.81 -8.78 -1.93
CA LEU A 10 -0.31 -7.98 -1.44
C LEU A 10 -0.27 -7.96 0.09
N ILE A 11 -0.11 -6.78 0.68
CA ILE A 11 0.06 -6.59 2.13
C ILE A 11 -1.26 -6.09 2.72
N LYS A 12 -1.80 -6.83 3.68
CA LYS A 12 -2.98 -6.46 4.46
C LYS A 12 -2.57 -6.42 5.93
N PRO A 13 -2.49 -5.24 6.57
CA PRO A 13 -1.95 -5.14 7.94
C PRO A 13 -2.67 -6.06 8.94
N ASN A 14 -3.98 -6.20 8.81
CA ASN A 14 -4.78 -7.06 9.67
C ASN A 14 -4.65 -8.57 9.40
N GLN A 15 -3.86 -9.01 8.41
CA GLN A 15 -3.49 -10.42 8.27
C GLN A 15 -2.31 -10.82 9.16
N ILE A 16 -1.41 -9.88 9.45
CA ILE A 16 -0.24 -10.13 10.30
C ILE A 16 -0.48 -9.67 11.74
N GLY A 17 -1.26 -8.60 11.94
CA GLY A 17 -1.84 -8.23 13.23
C GLY A 17 -1.23 -6.99 13.88
N SER A 18 -0.01 -6.60 13.52
CA SER A 18 0.61 -5.36 14.02
C SER A 18 1.22 -4.48 12.92
N LEU A 19 1.38 -3.19 13.23
CA LEU A 19 2.03 -2.23 12.33
C LEU A 19 3.52 -2.57 12.16
N THR A 20 4.22 -2.93 13.23
CA THR A 20 5.65 -3.31 13.16
C THR A 20 5.87 -4.48 12.21
N GLU A 21 5.08 -5.55 12.35
CA GLU A 21 5.23 -6.72 11.48
C GLU A 21 4.81 -6.41 10.04
N THR A 22 3.85 -5.51 9.83
CA THR A 22 3.50 -5.01 8.50
C THR A 22 4.68 -4.30 7.84
N ILE A 23 5.39 -3.45 8.58
CA ILE A 23 6.58 -2.74 8.12
C ILE A 23 7.68 -3.76 7.78
N ASP A 24 7.93 -4.71 8.68
CA ASP A 24 8.94 -5.76 8.47
C ASP A 24 8.64 -6.60 7.23
N ALA A 25 7.38 -6.96 6.99
CA ALA A 25 6.97 -7.69 5.80
C ALA A 25 7.22 -6.88 4.51
N VAL A 26 6.92 -5.57 4.51
CA VAL A 26 7.20 -4.68 3.38
C VAL A 26 8.69 -4.55 3.12
N LEU A 27 9.50 -4.34 4.17
CA LEU A 27 10.95 -4.19 4.05
C LEU A 27 11.61 -5.50 3.59
N MET A 28 11.14 -6.65 4.09
CA MET A 28 11.61 -7.97 3.66
C MET A 28 11.34 -8.19 2.17
N ALA A 29 10.13 -7.87 1.69
CA ALA A 29 9.78 -7.99 0.28
C ALA A 29 10.66 -7.08 -0.60
N LYS A 30 10.84 -5.82 -0.20
CA LYS A 30 11.70 -4.87 -0.91
C LYS A 30 13.16 -5.33 -0.99
N LYS A 31 13.73 -5.82 0.11
CA LYS A 31 15.11 -6.37 0.13
C LYS A 31 15.27 -7.55 -0.83
N ALA A 32 14.20 -8.28 -1.11
CA ALA A 32 14.19 -9.39 -2.06
C ALA A 32 13.81 -8.96 -3.49
N ASN A 33 13.75 -7.66 -3.80
CA ASN A 33 13.28 -7.11 -5.08
C ASN A 33 11.83 -7.50 -5.44
N TRP A 34 11.00 -7.78 -4.45
CA TRP A 34 9.57 -7.95 -4.66
C TRP A 34 8.85 -6.61 -4.57
N ARG A 35 7.88 -6.40 -5.46
CA ARG A 35 6.97 -5.26 -5.39
C ARG A 35 6.00 -5.44 -4.23
N THR A 36 5.63 -4.36 -3.57
CA THR A 36 4.63 -4.39 -2.51
C THR A 36 3.38 -3.63 -2.94
N ILE A 37 2.21 -4.17 -2.60
CA ILE A 37 0.93 -3.51 -2.82
C ILE A 37 0.19 -3.48 -1.48
N ILE A 38 -0.01 -2.29 -0.92
CA ILE A 38 -0.83 -2.17 0.30
C ILE A 38 -2.31 -2.34 -0.08
N SER A 39 -3.06 -3.12 0.68
CA SER A 39 -4.41 -3.54 0.31
C SER A 39 -5.41 -3.37 1.43
N HIS A 40 -6.61 -2.97 1.03
CA HIS A 40 -7.81 -3.01 1.86
C HIS A 40 -8.31 -4.45 2.13
N ARG A 41 -9.42 -4.56 2.86
CA ARG A 41 -10.26 -5.76 2.97
C ARG A 41 -11.62 -5.56 2.31
N SER A 42 -12.39 -6.64 2.11
CA SER A 42 -13.74 -6.56 1.53
C SER A 42 -14.72 -5.81 2.43
N GLY A 43 -14.65 -6.00 3.75
CA GLY A 43 -15.23 -5.09 4.74
C GLY A 43 -14.21 -4.03 5.13
N GLU A 44 -14.56 -2.75 4.98
CA GLU A 44 -13.72 -1.60 5.32
C GLU A 44 -14.50 -0.56 6.11
N THR A 45 -13.76 0.35 6.74
CA THR A 45 -14.28 1.53 7.44
C THR A 45 -13.86 2.79 6.69
N GLU A 46 -14.10 3.96 7.26
CA GLU A 46 -13.57 5.24 6.79
C GLU A 46 -12.07 5.44 7.12
N ASP A 47 -11.45 4.56 7.91
CA ASP A 47 -10.02 4.65 8.27
C ASP A 47 -9.13 4.77 7.03
N THR A 48 -8.19 5.70 7.03
CA THR A 48 -7.31 5.96 5.87
C THR A 48 -5.88 5.48 6.09
N SER A 49 -5.62 4.72 7.15
CA SER A 49 -4.26 4.32 7.55
C SER A 49 -3.48 3.64 6.42
N ILE A 50 -4.13 2.83 5.59
CA ILE A 50 -3.47 2.16 4.46
C ILE A 50 -2.95 3.12 3.38
N ALA A 51 -3.51 4.33 3.24
CA ALA A 51 -2.98 5.36 2.35
C ALA A 51 -1.64 5.89 2.86
N HIS A 52 -1.56 6.20 4.16
CA HIS A 52 -0.31 6.63 4.80
C HIS A 52 0.74 5.52 4.81
N ILE A 53 0.35 4.27 5.08
CA ILE A 53 1.27 3.13 5.02
C ILE A 53 1.84 2.95 3.60
N ALA A 54 1.00 3.08 2.57
CA ALA A 54 1.44 2.95 1.18
C ALA A 54 2.47 4.01 0.78
N VAL A 55 2.22 5.29 1.14
CA VAL A 55 3.13 6.39 0.83
C VAL A 55 4.37 6.36 1.73
N GLY A 56 4.19 6.24 3.04
CA GLY A 56 5.26 6.29 4.03
C GLY A 56 6.26 5.15 3.90
N LEU A 57 5.81 3.94 3.52
CA LEU A 57 6.71 2.83 3.20
C LEU A 57 7.17 2.82 1.75
N GLY A 58 6.75 3.77 0.92
CA GLY A 58 7.06 3.82 -0.51
C GLY A 58 6.70 2.54 -1.24
N ALA A 59 5.53 1.96 -0.98
CA ALA A 59 5.10 0.68 -1.57
C ALA A 59 4.98 0.78 -3.10
N GLY A 60 4.66 1.98 -3.61
CA GLY A 60 4.55 2.28 -5.03
C GLY A 60 3.24 1.79 -5.67
N GLN A 61 2.45 0.99 -4.96
CA GLN A 61 1.13 0.50 -5.39
C GLN A 61 0.18 0.37 -4.19
N ILE A 62 -1.09 0.65 -4.42
CA ILE A 62 -2.17 0.48 -3.44
C ILE A 62 -3.41 -0.11 -4.12
N LYS A 63 -4.11 -1.02 -3.43
CA LYS A 63 -5.38 -1.61 -3.86
C LYS A 63 -6.45 -1.30 -2.81
N THR A 64 -7.22 -0.25 -3.05
CA THR A 64 -8.21 0.24 -2.08
C THR A 64 -9.66 0.26 -2.58
N GLY A 65 -9.95 -0.34 -3.73
CA GLY A 65 -11.32 -0.63 -4.20
C GLY A 65 -11.68 0.10 -5.49
N SER A 66 -12.99 0.19 -5.77
CA SER A 66 -13.51 0.95 -6.91
C SER A 66 -13.68 2.44 -6.54
N LEU A 67 -14.01 3.27 -7.53
CA LEU A 67 -14.38 4.67 -7.37
C LEU A 67 -15.85 4.82 -6.91
N SER A 68 -16.23 4.03 -5.90
CA SER A 68 -17.58 3.96 -5.35
C SER A 68 -17.50 3.50 -3.89
N ARG A 69 -18.50 3.85 -3.09
CA ARG A 69 -18.57 3.62 -1.64
C ARG A 69 -17.55 4.45 -0.85
N THR A 70 -18.04 5.13 0.19
CA THR A 70 -17.27 6.09 0.99
C THR A 70 -16.04 5.47 1.65
N ASP A 71 -16.15 4.21 2.10
CA ASP A 71 -15.05 3.46 2.71
C ASP A 71 -13.84 3.27 1.79
N ARG A 72 -14.04 3.32 0.46
CA ARG A 72 -12.96 3.25 -0.55
C ARG A 72 -12.47 4.64 -0.93
N ILE A 73 -13.42 5.54 -1.19
CA ILE A 73 -13.15 6.93 -1.59
C ILE A 73 -12.36 7.67 -0.52
N ALA A 74 -12.60 7.41 0.77
CA ALA A 74 -11.85 8.03 1.87
C ALA A 74 -10.33 7.87 1.71
N LYS A 75 -9.86 6.67 1.29
CA LYS A 75 -8.42 6.42 1.07
C LYS A 75 -7.89 7.14 -0.17
N TYR A 76 -8.68 7.23 -1.25
CA TYR A 76 -8.29 8.00 -2.43
C TYR A 76 -8.18 9.50 -2.13
N ASN A 77 -9.14 10.04 -1.37
CA ASN A 77 -9.11 11.43 -0.92
C ASN A 77 -7.88 11.71 -0.05
N GLU A 78 -7.51 10.76 0.83
CA GLU A 78 -6.29 10.89 1.63
C GLU A 78 -5.02 10.87 0.76
N LEU A 79 -4.94 10.01 -0.26
CA LEU A 79 -3.82 10.04 -1.20
C LEU A 79 -3.69 11.38 -1.93
N MET A 80 -4.81 11.99 -2.33
CA MET A 80 -4.83 13.32 -2.94
C MET A 80 -4.34 14.38 -1.95
N ARG A 81 -4.82 14.36 -0.70
CA ARG A 81 -4.36 15.25 0.37
C ARG A 81 -2.86 15.11 0.64
N ILE A 82 -2.34 13.89 0.72
CA ILE A 82 -0.90 13.63 0.90
C ILE A 82 -0.11 14.21 -0.29
N ALA A 83 -0.60 14.05 -1.52
CA ALA A 83 0.05 14.60 -2.72
C ALA A 83 0.03 16.13 -2.75
N GLU A 84 -1.10 16.77 -2.39
CA GLU A 84 -1.21 18.23 -2.29
C GLU A 84 -0.23 18.82 -1.27
N LEU A 85 -0.06 18.16 -0.12
CA LEU A 85 0.90 18.56 0.91
C LEU A 85 2.36 18.31 0.53
N ASN A 86 2.62 17.46 -0.47
CA ASN A 86 3.96 17.05 -0.89
C ASN A 86 4.11 17.21 -2.40
N PRO A 87 4.25 18.45 -2.92
CA PRO A 87 4.27 18.71 -4.36
C PRO A 87 5.44 18.04 -5.11
N ASN A 88 6.48 17.62 -4.38
CA ASN A 88 7.63 16.89 -4.93
C ASN A 88 7.44 15.36 -4.95
N LEU A 89 6.32 14.85 -4.44
CA LEU A 89 6.03 13.43 -4.42
C LEU A 89 5.83 12.94 -5.86
N LYS A 90 6.64 11.97 -6.28
CA LYS A 90 6.58 11.40 -7.63
C LYS A 90 5.62 10.22 -7.67
N LEU A 91 4.84 10.14 -8.74
CA LEU A 91 4.07 8.95 -9.03
C LEU A 91 5.01 7.77 -9.26
N ALA A 92 4.72 6.64 -8.61
CA ALA A 92 5.52 5.44 -8.77
C ALA A 92 5.33 4.81 -10.15
N HIS A 93 6.41 4.27 -10.70
CA HIS A 93 6.41 3.50 -11.95
C HIS A 93 6.91 2.08 -11.71
N PRO A 94 6.12 1.23 -11.02
CA PRO A 94 6.58 -0.07 -10.52
C PRO A 94 7.05 -1.04 -11.63
N PHE A 95 6.67 -0.82 -12.88
CA PHE A 95 7.00 -1.69 -14.01
C PHE A 95 7.99 -1.07 -15.00
N ARG A 96 8.49 0.14 -14.75
CA ARG A 96 9.57 0.73 -15.56
C ARG A 96 10.90 0.35 -14.90
N GLY A 97 11.75 -0.37 -15.65
CA GLY A 97 13.14 -0.66 -15.29
C GLY A 97 14.05 0.49 -15.66
#